data_AF-A0A9D7CDP2-F1
#
_entry.id   AF-A0A9D7CDP2-F1
#
_cell.length_a   1.000
_cell.length_b   1.000
_cell.length_c   1.000
_cell.angle_alpha   90.00
_cell.angle_beta   90.00
_cell.angle_gamma   90.00
#
_symmetry.space_group_name_H-M   'P 1'
#
loop_
_entity.id
_entity.type
_entity.pdbx_description
1 polymer ?
#
loop_
_entity_poly.entity_id
_entity_poly.type
_entity_poly.pdbx_seq_one_letter_code
_entity_poly.pdbx_strand_id
1 'polypeptide(L)'
;MVYWLLVLQLVVPTALLLALAVARVPSRAAWSAGFAATTAVLVLLALTGLWIVPPAWTLMLYLLGWVAAAWLGVRRWSTLATRPRSRGEWIAVVSAIALTVFAVRESLGAWRGRERPEEAVVALAFPLRDGRYLILNGGDDVRINAHLKTRDASVPRFARWRGNGYAVDIVALDQFGARAPGLQPTENVDYEIFGREVIAPCEGVVIAMVDGLPDMAPPQHDTAGRLAGNHVVLDCDGYHVLLAHLRKGSIRVRHGEPVAEGQLLAQVGNSGGADESHLHIHVQRPGTVSEPFSGAPVPALFQGHFLVRGQAVSVERDGTLRVSHAALAWPRRTAADVHAKRTSGARG
;
A
#
# COMPACT_ATOMS: atom_id res chain seq x y z
N MET A 1 0.96 -7.12 -13.07
CA MET A 1 1.48 -6.47 -11.84
C MET A 1 2.19 -7.46 -10.91
N VAL A 2 1.53 -8.53 -10.44
CA VAL A 2 2.05 -9.46 -9.40
C VAL A 2 3.39 -10.10 -9.76
N TYR A 3 3.63 -10.47 -11.01
CA TYR A 3 4.92 -10.99 -11.47
C TYR A 3 6.10 -10.04 -11.14
N TRP A 4 5.96 -8.75 -11.43
CA TRP A 4 6.99 -7.76 -11.13
C TRP A 4 7.19 -7.56 -9.63
N LEU A 5 6.12 -7.64 -8.84
CA LEU A 5 6.21 -7.63 -7.38
C LEU A 5 7.03 -8.81 -6.87
N LEU A 6 6.84 -10.02 -7.39
CA LEU A 6 7.65 -11.18 -7.01
C LEU A 6 9.11 -11.03 -7.42
N VAL A 7 9.38 -10.53 -8.62
CA VAL A 7 10.78 -10.30 -9.06
C VAL A 7 11.46 -9.28 -8.14
N LEU A 8 10.86 -8.11 -7.94
CA LEU A 8 11.47 -7.00 -7.20
C LEU A 8 11.49 -7.23 -5.69
N GLN A 9 10.43 -7.83 -5.13
CA GLN A 9 10.28 -7.98 -3.69
C GLN A 9 10.70 -9.35 -3.16
N LEU A 10 10.87 -10.37 -4.01
CA LEU A 10 11.29 -11.71 -3.58
C LEU A 10 12.61 -12.16 -4.25
N VAL A 11 12.67 -12.18 -5.58
CA VAL A 11 13.82 -12.74 -6.30
C VAL A 11 15.08 -11.89 -6.10
N VAL A 12 15.01 -10.58 -6.36
CA VAL A 12 16.14 -9.65 -6.23
C VAL A 12 16.74 -9.63 -4.81
N PRO A 13 15.99 -9.37 -3.72
CA PRO A 13 16.56 -9.32 -2.38
C PRO A 13 17.13 -10.67 -1.93
N THR A 14 16.48 -11.78 -2.30
CA THR A 14 16.98 -13.13 -2.00
C THR A 14 18.29 -13.41 -2.73
N ALA A 15 18.38 -13.07 -4.03
CA ALA A 15 19.59 -13.24 -4.82
C ALA A 15 20.76 -12.41 -4.26
N LEU A 16 20.51 -11.16 -3.85
CA LEU A 16 21.52 -10.30 -3.22
C LEU A 16 22.03 -10.90 -1.89
N LEU A 17 21.13 -11.37 -1.03
CA LEU A 17 21.48 -12.02 0.23
C LEU A 17 22.28 -13.32 0.02
N LEU A 18 21.85 -14.16 -0.93
CA LEU A 18 22.56 -15.39 -1.28
C LEU A 18 23.94 -15.10 -1.89
N ALA A 19 24.05 -14.07 -2.74
CA ALA A 19 25.33 -13.64 -3.28
C ALA A 19 26.30 -13.23 -2.16
N LEU A 20 25.84 -12.49 -1.15
CA LEU A 20 26.68 -12.14 0.00
C LEU A 20 27.09 -13.35 0.86
N ALA A 21 26.16 -14.29 1.07
CA ALA A 21 26.39 -15.43 1.95
C ALA A 21 27.25 -16.53 1.30
N VAL A 22 27.07 -16.77 0.00
CA VAL A 22 27.59 -17.98 -0.68
C VAL A 22 28.59 -17.65 -1.79
N ALA A 23 28.50 -16.50 -2.45
CA ALA A 23 29.42 -16.21 -3.55
C ALA A 23 30.86 -16.10 -3.03
N ARG A 24 31.81 -16.57 -3.85
CA ARG A 24 33.24 -16.39 -3.59
C ARG A 24 33.62 -14.95 -3.89
N VAL A 25 33.34 -14.06 -2.94
CA VAL A 25 33.77 -12.66 -3.02
C VAL A 25 35.28 -12.62 -2.75
N PRO A 26 36.11 -12.14 -3.69
CA PRO A 26 37.56 -12.33 -3.60
C PRO A 26 38.26 -11.28 -2.72
N SER A 27 37.59 -10.15 -2.41
CA SER A 27 38.18 -9.06 -1.64
C SER A 27 37.23 -8.43 -0.61
N ARG A 28 37.81 -7.86 0.45
CA ARG A 28 37.11 -7.12 1.50
C ARG A 28 36.34 -5.92 0.94
N ALA A 29 36.93 -5.21 -0.03
CA ALA A 29 36.29 -4.09 -0.71
C ALA A 29 35.02 -4.52 -1.46
N ALA A 30 35.09 -5.61 -2.24
CA ALA A 30 33.93 -6.13 -2.96
C ALA A 30 32.82 -6.61 -2.00
N TRP A 31 33.20 -7.29 -0.91
CA TRP A 31 32.23 -7.75 0.08
C TRP A 31 31.55 -6.57 0.79
N SER A 32 32.32 -5.58 1.21
CA SER A 32 31.79 -4.40 1.92
C SER A 32 30.87 -3.56 1.02
N ALA A 33 31.25 -3.36 -0.24
CA ALA A 33 30.42 -2.64 -1.21
C ALA A 33 29.12 -3.41 -1.50
N GLY A 34 29.20 -4.73 -1.69
CA GLY A 34 28.01 -5.57 -1.87
C GLY A 34 27.10 -5.59 -0.65
N PHE A 35 27.67 -5.59 0.56
CA PHE A 35 26.92 -5.56 1.81
C PHE A 35 26.18 -4.23 1.98
N ALA A 36 26.86 -3.10 1.71
CA ALA A 36 26.24 -1.78 1.69
C ALA A 36 25.11 -1.69 0.66
N ALA A 37 25.34 -2.20 -0.56
CA ALA A 37 24.34 -2.21 -1.63
C ALA A 37 23.10 -3.03 -1.25
N THR A 38 23.30 -4.23 -0.73
CA THR A 38 22.20 -5.11 -0.29
C THR A 38 21.43 -4.48 0.86
N THR A 39 22.12 -3.89 1.84
CA THR A 39 21.49 -3.18 2.96
C THR A 39 20.62 -2.03 2.44
N ALA A 40 21.17 -1.19 1.55
CA ALA A 40 20.44 -0.06 0.96
C ALA A 40 19.21 -0.52 0.15
N VAL A 41 19.33 -1.61 -0.61
CA VAL A 41 18.19 -2.19 -1.35
C VAL A 41 17.12 -2.75 -0.40
N LEU A 42 17.50 -3.43 0.68
CA LEU A 42 16.53 -3.92 1.67
C LEU A 42 15.80 -2.78 2.39
N VAL A 43 16.49 -1.68 2.68
CA VAL A 43 15.86 -0.46 3.23
C VAL A 43 14.89 0.16 2.23
N LEU A 44 15.32 0.34 0.97
CA LEU A 44 14.44 0.85 -0.10
C LEU A 44 13.18 -0.03 -0.22
N LEU A 45 13.36 -1.34 -0.24
CA LEU A 45 12.28 -2.31 -0.32
C LEU A 45 11.31 -2.18 0.87
N ALA A 46 11.83 -2.07 2.10
CA ALA A 46 11.02 -1.88 3.30
C ALA A 46 10.13 -0.62 3.23
N LEU A 47 10.65 0.46 2.65
CA LEU A 47 9.94 1.75 2.54
C LEU A 47 8.94 1.80 1.37
N THR A 48 9.19 1.08 0.28
CA THR A 48 8.44 1.24 -0.98
C THR A 48 7.61 0.03 -1.40
N GLY A 49 7.86 -1.14 -0.80
CA GLY A 49 7.17 -2.38 -1.10
C GLY A 49 5.66 -2.29 -0.85
N LEU A 50 4.88 -2.98 -1.68
CA LEU A 50 3.42 -3.04 -1.54
C LEU A 50 2.98 -4.12 -0.53
N TRP A 51 3.85 -5.08 -0.19
CA TRP A 51 3.65 -6.11 0.84
C TRP A 51 2.33 -6.89 0.83
N ILE A 52 1.59 -6.87 -0.28
CA ILE A 52 0.45 -7.79 -0.54
C ILE A 52 0.93 -9.17 -0.92
N VAL A 53 1.99 -9.23 -1.75
CA VAL A 53 2.62 -10.45 -2.26
C VAL A 53 4.10 -10.14 -2.50
N PRO A 54 5.03 -10.70 -1.70
CA PRO A 54 4.78 -11.51 -0.50
C PRO A 54 4.30 -10.63 0.69
N PRO A 55 3.73 -11.23 1.75
CA PRO A 55 3.29 -10.50 2.94
C PRO A 55 4.44 -9.77 3.66
N ALA A 56 4.11 -8.73 4.42
CA ALA A 56 5.10 -7.88 5.10
C ALA A 56 6.05 -8.60 6.06
N TRP A 57 5.63 -9.72 6.68
CA TRP A 57 6.51 -10.52 7.54
C TRP A 57 7.75 -11.07 6.80
N THR A 58 7.74 -11.07 5.47
CA THR A 58 8.91 -11.43 4.64
C THR A 58 10.11 -10.54 4.93
N LEU A 59 9.90 -9.30 5.38
CA LEU A 59 10.97 -8.41 5.86
C LEU A 59 11.77 -9.03 7.01
N MET A 60 11.14 -9.86 7.86
CA MET A 60 11.85 -10.56 8.93
C MET A 60 12.76 -11.66 8.41
N LEU A 61 12.34 -12.35 7.34
CA LEU A 61 13.21 -13.32 6.68
C LEU A 61 14.41 -12.62 6.03
N TYR A 62 14.23 -11.43 5.45
CA TYR A 62 15.34 -10.63 4.94
C TYR A 62 16.26 -10.14 6.04
N LEU A 63 15.73 -9.71 7.18
CA LEU A 63 16.55 -9.35 8.33
C LEU A 63 17.38 -10.54 8.83
N LEU A 64 16.77 -11.72 8.98
CA LEU A 64 17.48 -12.94 9.37
C LEU A 64 18.57 -13.34 8.35
N GLY A 65 18.23 -13.29 7.05
CA GLY A 65 19.18 -13.55 5.98
C GLY A 65 20.33 -12.54 5.95
N TRP A 66 20.04 -11.26 6.21
CA TRP A 66 21.03 -10.19 6.29
C TRP A 66 21.98 -10.40 7.47
N VAL A 67 21.47 -10.75 8.65
CA VAL A 67 22.28 -11.10 9.82
C VAL A 67 23.15 -12.33 9.55
N ALA A 68 22.60 -13.38 8.93
CA ALA A 68 23.36 -14.57 8.56
C ALA A 68 24.48 -14.27 7.55
N ALA A 69 24.19 -13.46 6.52
CA ALA A 69 25.18 -13.02 5.54
C ALA A 69 26.29 -12.19 6.18
N ALA A 70 25.95 -11.26 7.09
CA ALA A 70 26.92 -10.49 7.86
C ALA A 70 27.85 -11.40 8.69
N TRP A 71 27.26 -12.34 9.43
CA TRP A 71 28.01 -13.29 10.25
C TRP A 71 28.97 -14.17 9.42
N LEU A 72 28.49 -14.72 8.30
CA LEU A 72 29.33 -15.50 7.38
C LEU A 72 30.47 -14.66 6.80
N GLY A 73 30.20 -13.39 6.47
CA GLY A 73 31.21 -12.46 5.99
C GLY A 73 32.31 -12.19 7.02
N VAL A 74 31.93 -11.95 8.28
CA VAL A 74 32.89 -11.78 9.39
C VAL A 74 33.78 -13.01 9.55
N ARG A 75 33.20 -14.22 9.50
CA ARG A 75 33.99 -15.46 9.63
C ARG A 75 35.02 -15.66 8.52
N ARG A 76 34.74 -15.15 7.32
CA ARG A 76 35.65 -15.25 6.16
C ARG A 76 36.54 -14.02 6.00
N TRP A 77 36.37 -12.98 6.81
CA TRP A 77 36.99 -11.66 6.60
C TRP A 77 38.53 -11.70 6.52
N SER A 78 39.15 -12.50 7.40
CA SER A 78 40.59 -12.66 7.45
C SER A 78 41.16 -13.38 6.22
N THR A 79 40.37 -14.22 5.54
CA THR A 79 40.79 -14.97 4.34
C THR A 79 40.63 -14.17 3.05
N LEU A 80 39.95 -13.02 3.07
CA LEU A 80 39.74 -12.19 1.88
C LEU A 80 40.95 -11.31 1.57
N ALA A 81 41.23 -11.11 0.28
CA ALA A 81 42.21 -10.11 -0.15
C ALA A 81 41.76 -8.71 0.28
N THR A 82 42.69 -7.81 0.61
CA THR A 82 42.34 -6.46 1.05
C THR A 82 41.73 -5.61 -0.06
N ARG A 83 42.22 -5.75 -1.29
CA ARG A 83 41.80 -4.96 -2.46
C ARG A 83 41.41 -5.84 -3.64
N PRO A 84 40.58 -5.32 -4.56
CA PRO A 84 40.25 -6.01 -5.80
C PRO A 84 41.49 -6.33 -6.62
N ARG A 85 41.56 -7.52 -7.22
CA ARG A 85 42.73 -8.00 -7.99
C ARG A 85 42.50 -8.02 -9.50
N SER A 86 41.25 -7.96 -9.93
CA SER A 86 40.87 -8.06 -11.35
C SER A 86 39.98 -6.89 -11.78
N ARG A 87 39.91 -6.64 -13.10
CA ARG A 87 39.00 -5.65 -13.68
C ARG A 87 37.54 -5.98 -13.34
N GLY A 88 37.16 -7.26 -13.37
CA GLY A 88 35.81 -7.70 -13.03
C GLY A 88 35.43 -7.38 -11.58
N GLU A 89 36.35 -7.53 -10.63
CA GLU A 89 36.11 -7.16 -9.23
C GLU A 89 35.94 -5.65 -9.05
N TRP A 90 36.74 -4.85 -9.75
CA TRP A 90 36.57 -3.40 -9.73
C TRP A 90 35.22 -2.98 -10.30
N ILE A 91 34.78 -3.60 -11.40
CA ILE A 91 33.45 -3.37 -11.95
C ILE A 91 32.38 -3.71 -10.91
N ALA A 92 32.47 -4.87 -10.24
CA ALA A 92 31.52 -5.28 -9.21
C ALA A 92 31.46 -4.29 -8.03
N VAL A 93 32.61 -3.80 -7.55
CA VAL A 93 32.69 -2.76 -6.50
C VAL A 93 31.99 -1.47 -6.95
N VAL A 94 32.33 -0.96 -8.14
CA VAL A 94 31.76 0.29 -8.67
C VAL A 94 30.26 0.14 -8.89
N SER A 95 29.79 -0.98 -9.45
CA SER A 95 28.36 -1.27 -9.62
C SER A 95 27.63 -1.34 -8.27
N ALA A 96 28.23 -1.96 -7.25
CA ALA A 96 27.63 -2.02 -5.92
C ALA A 96 27.57 -0.64 -5.25
N ILE A 97 28.60 0.20 -5.41
CA ILE A 97 28.58 1.59 -4.94
C ILE A 97 27.48 2.38 -5.66
N ALA A 98 27.38 2.28 -6.99
CA ALA A 98 26.35 2.95 -7.76
C ALA A 98 24.93 2.52 -7.33
N LEU A 99 24.72 1.21 -7.12
CA LEU A 99 23.46 0.68 -6.61
C LEU A 99 23.15 1.18 -5.20
N THR A 100 24.16 1.29 -4.33
CA THR A 100 24.01 1.86 -2.98
C THR A 100 23.54 3.31 -3.06
N VAL A 101 24.22 4.15 -3.87
CA VAL A 101 23.86 5.57 -4.03
C VAL A 101 22.44 5.72 -4.57
N PHE A 102 22.08 4.93 -5.59
CA PHE A 102 20.74 4.90 -6.14
C PHE A 102 19.71 4.52 -5.06
N ALA A 103 19.90 3.39 -4.38
CA ALA A 103 18.95 2.90 -3.39
C ALA A 103 18.80 3.84 -2.19
N VAL A 104 19.89 4.47 -1.73
CA VAL A 104 19.85 5.49 -0.67
C VAL A 104 19.07 6.72 -1.13
N ARG A 105 19.34 7.25 -2.33
CA ARG A 105 18.59 8.40 -2.87
C ARG A 105 17.10 8.11 -2.94
N GLU A 106 16.72 6.96 -3.48
CA GLU A 106 15.31 6.57 -3.60
C GLU A 106 14.67 6.34 -2.22
N SER A 107 15.42 5.77 -1.27
CA SER A 107 14.97 5.60 0.12
C SER A 107 14.73 6.93 0.81
N LEU A 108 15.59 7.94 0.59
CA LEU A 108 15.42 9.28 1.17
C LEU A 108 14.16 9.97 0.61
N GLY A 109 13.87 9.81 -0.69
CA GLY A 109 12.63 10.31 -1.28
C GLY A 109 11.40 9.62 -0.67
N ALA A 110 11.42 8.29 -0.62
CA ALA A 110 10.35 7.51 -0.01
C ALA A 110 10.17 7.82 1.49
N TRP A 111 11.25 8.07 2.23
CA TRP A 111 11.20 8.44 3.64
C TRP A 111 10.53 9.81 3.84
N ARG A 112 10.97 10.83 3.09
CA ARG A 112 10.38 12.18 3.17
C ARG A 112 8.91 12.19 2.82
N GLY A 113 8.49 11.43 1.81
CA GLY A 113 7.07 11.30 1.46
C GLY A 113 6.18 10.72 2.56
N ARG A 114 6.77 10.15 3.63
CA ARG A 114 5.99 9.65 4.78
C ARG A 114 5.65 10.76 5.77
N GLU A 115 6.33 11.89 5.68
CA GLU A 115 6.02 13.06 6.48
C GLU A 115 4.75 13.73 5.92
N ARG A 116 3.96 14.29 6.82
CA ARG A 116 2.75 15.02 6.44
C ARG A 116 3.16 16.29 5.66
N PRO A 117 2.51 16.60 4.53
CA PRO A 117 2.73 17.87 3.84
C PRO A 117 2.29 19.06 4.69
N GLU A 118 2.95 20.21 4.52
CA GLU A 118 2.61 21.48 5.20
C GLU A 118 1.31 22.11 4.68
N GLU A 119 0.70 21.51 3.65
CA GLU A 119 -0.57 21.93 3.08
C GLU A 119 -1.74 21.78 4.07
N ALA A 120 -2.85 22.48 3.79
CA ALA A 120 -4.09 22.30 4.53
C ALA A 120 -4.55 20.85 4.44
N VAL A 121 -4.97 20.28 5.56
CA VAL A 121 -5.43 18.88 5.64
C VAL A 121 -6.89 18.83 6.05
N VAL A 122 -7.57 17.77 5.65
CA VAL A 122 -8.95 17.46 6.10
C VAL A 122 -8.89 16.30 7.08
N ALA A 123 -9.51 16.48 8.25
CA ALA A 123 -9.66 15.42 9.23
C ALA A 123 -10.85 14.54 8.86
N LEU A 124 -10.64 13.23 8.86
CA LEU A 124 -11.63 12.21 8.51
C LEU A 124 -11.60 11.09 9.54
N ALA A 125 -12.75 10.46 9.78
CA ALA A 125 -12.79 9.11 10.34
C ALA A 125 -12.27 8.07 9.33
N PHE A 126 -11.85 6.92 9.83
CA PHE A 126 -11.45 5.82 8.96
C PHE A 126 -12.69 5.17 8.32
N PRO A 127 -12.73 4.98 6.98
CA PRO A 127 -13.98 4.67 6.26
C PRO A 127 -14.40 3.19 6.31
N LEU A 128 -13.75 2.38 7.14
CA LEU A 128 -14.00 0.94 7.28
C LEU A 128 -14.17 0.58 8.75
N ARG A 129 -14.97 -0.45 9.02
CA ARG A 129 -15.23 -0.96 10.38
C ARG A 129 -14.07 -1.81 10.92
N ASP A 130 -14.33 -2.51 12.02
CA ASP A 130 -13.35 -3.34 12.71
C ASP A 130 -12.64 -4.32 11.77
N GLY A 131 -11.32 -4.38 11.90
CA GLY A 131 -10.50 -5.18 10.99
C GLY A 131 -9.04 -4.77 10.97
N ARG A 132 -8.27 -5.47 10.14
CA ARG A 132 -6.87 -5.17 9.84
C ARG A 132 -6.75 -4.81 8.37
N TYR A 133 -6.02 -3.76 8.09
CA TYR A 133 -5.89 -3.21 6.76
C TYR A 133 -4.43 -2.87 6.45
N LEU A 134 -4.10 -2.85 5.17
CA LEU A 134 -2.83 -2.41 4.63
C LEU A 134 -3.06 -1.26 3.67
N ILE A 135 -2.25 -0.22 3.82
CA ILE A 135 -2.24 0.93 2.93
C ILE A 135 -1.36 0.60 1.70
N LEU A 136 -1.98 0.48 0.52
CA LEU A 136 -1.30 0.19 -0.73
C LEU A 136 -0.74 1.45 -1.39
N ASN A 137 -1.51 2.53 -1.38
CA ASN A 137 -1.08 3.85 -1.82
C ASN A 137 -1.40 4.85 -0.72
N GLY A 138 -0.47 5.74 -0.45
CA GLY A 138 -0.59 6.77 0.57
C GLY A 138 0.77 7.44 0.81
N GLY A 139 0.76 8.66 1.34
CA GLY A 139 1.95 9.51 1.46
C GLY A 139 2.08 10.53 0.33
N ASP A 140 3.10 11.38 0.45
CA ASP A 140 3.42 12.52 -0.40
C ASP A 140 4.73 12.32 -1.21
N ASP A 141 5.02 11.09 -1.65
CA ASP A 141 6.04 10.86 -2.69
C ASP A 141 5.60 9.77 -3.67
N VAL A 142 5.86 9.97 -4.96
CA VAL A 142 5.43 9.07 -6.05
C VAL A 142 5.94 7.62 -5.89
N ARG A 143 7.02 7.42 -5.15
CA ARG A 143 7.58 6.09 -4.85
C ARG A 143 6.66 5.26 -3.96
N ILE A 144 5.89 5.91 -3.09
CA ILE A 144 5.00 5.29 -2.11
C ILE A 144 3.51 5.56 -2.41
N ASN A 145 3.21 6.55 -3.24
CA ASN A 145 1.84 6.82 -3.69
C ASN A 145 1.83 7.08 -5.21
N ALA A 146 1.33 6.11 -5.97
CA ALA A 146 1.29 6.23 -7.42
C ALA A 146 0.33 7.33 -7.91
N HIS A 147 -0.67 7.71 -7.09
CA HIS A 147 -1.66 8.71 -7.45
C HIS A 147 -1.08 10.12 -7.54
N LEU A 148 0.00 10.43 -6.83
CA LEU A 148 0.69 11.73 -6.94
C LEU A 148 1.13 12.08 -8.36
N LYS A 149 1.26 11.09 -9.26
CA LYS A 149 1.53 11.33 -10.68
C LYS A 149 0.50 12.26 -11.31
N THR A 150 -0.75 12.24 -10.87
CA THR A 150 -1.81 13.11 -11.43
C THR A 150 -1.65 14.58 -11.06
N ARG A 151 -0.76 14.91 -10.11
CA ARG A 151 -0.40 16.29 -9.78
C ARG A 151 0.56 16.93 -10.79
N ASP A 152 1.16 16.14 -11.67
CA ASP A 152 2.07 16.65 -12.70
C ASP A 152 1.31 17.48 -13.74
N ALA A 153 1.40 18.81 -13.59
CA ALA A 153 0.75 19.77 -14.47
C ALA A 153 1.32 19.78 -15.90
N SER A 154 2.49 19.17 -16.14
CA SER A 154 3.08 19.08 -17.47
C SER A 154 2.41 18.03 -18.36
N VAL A 155 1.52 17.20 -17.80
CA VAL A 155 0.85 16.09 -18.50
C VAL A 155 -0.66 16.39 -18.57
N PRO A 156 -1.18 16.95 -19.68
CA PRO A 156 -2.56 17.45 -19.77
C PRO A 156 -3.64 16.42 -19.45
N ARG A 157 -3.41 15.14 -19.78
CA ARG A 157 -4.37 14.04 -19.51
C ARG A 157 -4.65 13.81 -18.02
N PHE A 158 -3.82 14.33 -17.12
CA PHE A 158 -3.99 14.19 -15.68
C PHE A 158 -4.93 15.23 -15.06
N ALA A 159 -5.23 16.33 -15.76
CA ALA A 159 -6.07 17.40 -15.21
C ALA A 159 -7.42 16.91 -14.69
N ARG A 160 -8.10 16.03 -15.44
CA ARG A 160 -9.40 15.44 -15.06
C ARG A 160 -9.34 14.45 -13.88
N TRP A 161 -8.13 14.04 -13.48
CA TRP A 161 -7.90 13.05 -12.41
C TRP A 161 -7.12 13.63 -11.22
N ARG A 162 -6.83 14.94 -11.25
CA ARG A 162 -5.87 15.59 -10.35
C ARG A 162 -6.23 15.46 -8.88
N GLY A 163 -7.51 15.38 -8.56
CA GLY A 163 -8.05 15.29 -7.21
C GLY A 163 -7.65 14.02 -6.46
N ASN A 164 -7.31 12.94 -7.19
CA ASN A 164 -6.77 11.75 -6.55
C ASN A 164 -5.32 11.89 -6.08
N GLY A 165 -4.67 13.06 -6.24
CA GLY A 165 -3.25 13.27 -5.97
C GLY A 165 -2.77 12.87 -4.57
N TYR A 166 -3.67 12.75 -3.59
CA TYR A 166 -3.38 12.22 -2.24
C TYR A 166 -4.27 11.01 -1.86
N ALA A 167 -4.74 10.28 -2.86
CA ALA A 167 -5.60 9.14 -2.63
C ALA A 167 -4.90 8.06 -1.81
N VAL A 168 -5.73 7.39 -1.01
CA VAL A 168 -5.35 6.26 -0.18
C VAL A 168 -6.10 5.03 -0.67
N ASP A 169 -5.33 4.01 -1.03
CA ASP A 169 -5.86 2.71 -1.43
C ASP A 169 -5.67 1.73 -0.27
N ILE A 170 -6.76 1.09 0.15
CA ILE A 170 -6.81 0.27 1.35
C ILE A 170 -7.25 -1.14 0.97
N VAL A 171 -6.50 -2.14 1.44
CA VAL A 171 -6.93 -3.56 1.40
C VAL A 171 -7.06 -4.09 2.81
N ALA A 172 -7.89 -5.11 3.00
CA ALA A 172 -8.01 -5.85 4.25
C ALA A 172 -6.98 -6.99 4.28
N LEU A 173 -6.61 -7.39 5.48
CA LEU A 173 -5.69 -8.49 5.73
C LEU A 173 -6.35 -9.53 6.64
N ASP A 174 -6.05 -10.79 6.39
CA ASP A 174 -6.36 -11.89 7.28
C ASP A 174 -5.44 -11.90 8.52
N GLN A 175 -5.58 -12.92 9.36
CA GLN A 175 -4.73 -13.10 10.55
C GLN A 175 -3.24 -13.31 10.21
N PHE A 176 -2.92 -13.86 9.04
CA PHE A 176 -1.56 -14.13 8.57
C PHE A 176 -0.92 -12.96 7.82
N GLY A 177 -1.67 -11.86 7.64
CA GLY A 177 -1.23 -10.69 6.90
C GLY A 177 -1.32 -10.85 5.38
N ALA A 178 -2.13 -11.79 4.89
CA ALA A 178 -2.45 -11.95 3.48
C ALA A 178 -3.74 -11.20 3.12
N ARG A 179 -3.79 -10.61 1.93
CA ARG A 179 -5.00 -9.93 1.43
C ARG A 179 -6.01 -10.85 0.75
N ALA A 180 -5.57 -12.05 0.35
CA ALA A 180 -6.34 -13.06 -0.37
C ALA A 180 -5.56 -14.40 -0.34
N PRO A 181 -6.19 -15.56 -0.62
CA PRO A 181 -5.47 -16.82 -0.80
C PRO A 181 -4.61 -16.77 -2.07
N GLY A 182 -3.37 -17.27 -2.00
CA GLY A 182 -2.48 -17.31 -3.15
C GLY A 182 -1.99 -15.93 -3.61
N LEU A 183 -1.62 -15.83 -4.89
CA LEU A 183 -0.93 -14.65 -5.43
C LEU A 183 -1.89 -13.64 -6.09
N GLN A 184 -2.85 -14.14 -6.89
CA GLN A 184 -3.80 -13.31 -7.62
C GLN A 184 -5.07 -14.12 -7.96
N PRO A 185 -5.99 -14.30 -7.00
CA PRO A 185 -7.29 -14.91 -7.26
C PRO A 185 -8.07 -14.15 -8.34
N THR A 186 -8.89 -14.88 -9.08
CA THR A 186 -9.76 -14.34 -10.14
C THR A 186 -11.17 -14.04 -9.66
N GLU A 187 -11.53 -14.50 -8.46
CA GLU A 187 -12.83 -14.23 -7.85
C GLU A 187 -12.71 -13.11 -6.82
N ASN A 188 -13.61 -12.14 -6.90
CA ASN A 188 -13.60 -10.99 -5.99
C ASN A 188 -13.79 -11.41 -4.52
N VAL A 189 -14.63 -12.42 -4.28
CA VAL A 189 -14.94 -12.93 -2.93
C VAL A 189 -13.73 -13.53 -2.21
N ASP A 190 -12.65 -13.84 -2.93
CA ASP A 190 -11.41 -14.35 -2.33
C ASP A 190 -10.57 -13.23 -1.71
N TYR A 191 -10.84 -11.96 -2.02
CA TYR A 191 -10.13 -10.83 -1.42
C TYR A 191 -10.81 -10.43 -0.10
N GLU A 192 -10.03 -10.37 0.99
CA GLU A 192 -10.52 -10.13 2.35
C GLU A 192 -11.34 -8.83 2.53
N ILE A 193 -11.13 -7.87 1.62
CA ILE A 193 -11.83 -6.59 1.66
C ILE A 193 -13.16 -6.59 0.90
N PHE A 194 -13.36 -7.51 -0.04
CA PHE A 194 -14.57 -7.51 -0.86
C PHE A 194 -15.81 -7.70 0.02
N GLY A 195 -16.81 -6.85 -0.17
CA GLY A 195 -18.04 -6.85 0.62
C GLY A 195 -17.94 -6.19 2.00
N ARG A 196 -16.76 -5.71 2.44
CA ARG A 196 -16.62 -4.97 3.70
C ARG A 196 -17.44 -3.68 3.65
N GLU A 197 -18.06 -3.33 4.77
CA GLU A 197 -18.85 -2.11 4.88
C GLU A 197 -17.99 -0.86 4.78
N VAL A 198 -18.46 0.10 3.98
CA VAL A 198 -17.88 1.43 3.81
C VAL A 198 -18.79 2.42 4.53
N ILE A 199 -18.22 3.15 5.50
CA ILE A 199 -18.93 4.13 6.31
C ILE A 199 -18.49 5.55 5.97
N ALA A 200 -19.36 6.53 6.23
CA ALA A 200 -19.08 7.94 5.98
C ALA A 200 -17.90 8.40 6.85
N PRO A 201 -16.81 8.90 6.24
CA PRO A 201 -15.63 9.35 6.99
C PRO A 201 -15.81 10.76 7.58
N CYS A 202 -16.94 11.41 7.33
CA CYS A 202 -17.28 12.74 7.82
C CYS A 202 -18.80 12.92 7.79
N GLU A 203 -19.30 13.86 8.59
CA GLU A 203 -20.63 14.42 8.41
C GLU A 203 -20.65 15.30 7.15
N GLY A 204 -21.72 15.22 6.36
CA GLY A 204 -21.81 15.98 5.12
C GLY A 204 -23.05 15.66 4.30
N VAL A 205 -23.01 16.00 3.01
CA VAL A 205 -24.10 15.74 2.06
C VAL A 205 -23.58 14.95 0.88
N VAL A 206 -24.34 13.96 0.42
CA VAL A 206 -24.01 13.22 -0.81
C VAL A 206 -24.24 14.13 -2.02
N ILE A 207 -23.17 14.51 -2.71
CA ILE A 207 -23.24 15.40 -3.89
C ILE A 207 -23.12 14.66 -5.22
N ALA A 208 -22.67 13.40 -5.21
CA ALA A 208 -22.72 12.53 -6.37
C ALA A 208 -22.70 11.07 -5.95
N MET A 209 -23.35 10.22 -6.74
CA MET A 209 -23.23 8.77 -6.61
C MET A 209 -23.40 8.08 -7.97
N VAL A 210 -22.69 6.98 -8.16
CA VAL A 210 -22.87 6.07 -9.29
C VAL A 210 -22.96 4.67 -8.73
N ASP A 211 -24.02 3.95 -9.10
CA ASP A 211 -24.22 2.54 -8.77
C ASP A 211 -24.63 1.74 -10.02
N GLY A 212 -24.57 0.41 -9.93
CA GLY A 212 -25.02 -0.53 -10.95
C GLY A 212 -23.95 -1.01 -11.93
N LEU A 213 -22.74 -0.43 -11.90
CA LEU A 213 -21.60 -0.91 -12.70
C LEU A 213 -21.14 -2.28 -12.17
N PRO A 214 -20.77 -3.22 -13.05
CA PRO A 214 -20.31 -4.54 -12.63
C PRO A 214 -18.99 -4.46 -11.86
N ASP A 215 -18.87 -5.33 -10.86
CA ASP A 215 -17.57 -5.68 -10.28
C ASP A 215 -16.79 -6.51 -11.30
N MET A 216 -15.58 -6.08 -11.64
CA MET A 216 -14.74 -6.76 -12.62
C MET A 216 -14.04 -7.95 -11.95
N ALA A 217 -13.86 -9.06 -12.68
CA ALA A 217 -13.10 -10.20 -12.17
C ALA A 217 -11.60 -9.89 -12.21
N PRO A 218 -10.85 -9.91 -11.09
CA PRO A 218 -9.42 -9.61 -11.11
C PRO A 218 -8.65 -10.53 -12.06
N PRO A 219 -7.62 -10.05 -12.79
CA PRO A 219 -7.11 -8.68 -12.82
C PRO A 219 -7.77 -7.79 -13.88
N GLN A 220 -8.96 -8.14 -14.36
CA GLN A 220 -9.68 -7.31 -15.32
C GLN A 220 -10.20 -6.05 -14.63
N HIS A 221 -10.23 -4.95 -15.38
CA HIS A 221 -10.74 -3.66 -14.95
C HIS A 221 -11.49 -2.98 -16.10
N ASP A 222 -12.24 -1.92 -15.80
CA ASP A 222 -12.96 -1.15 -16.79
C ASP A 222 -11.99 -0.36 -17.69
N THR A 223 -12.00 -0.67 -18.98
CA THR A 223 -11.20 0.02 -20.01
C THR A 223 -11.96 1.10 -20.77
N ALA A 224 -13.25 1.28 -20.47
CA ALA A 224 -14.13 2.28 -21.07
C ALA A 224 -13.99 3.67 -20.41
N GLY A 225 -13.03 3.84 -19.51
CA GLY A 225 -12.70 5.13 -18.88
C GLY A 225 -13.50 5.45 -17.61
N ARG A 226 -14.31 4.51 -17.11
CA ARG A 226 -15.05 4.65 -15.84
C ARG A 226 -14.15 4.29 -14.65
N LEU A 227 -13.03 4.99 -14.50
CA LEU A 227 -11.99 4.62 -13.53
C LEU A 227 -12.50 4.55 -12.09
N ALA A 228 -13.41 5.43 -11.68
CA ALA A 228 -13.99 5.43 -10.34
C ALA A 228 -14.87 4.21 -10.03
N GLY A 229 -15.44 3.57 -11.05
CA GLY A 229 -16.48 2.56 -10.87
C GLY A 229 -17.71 3.12 -10.16
N ASN A 230 -18.38 2.27 -9.38
CA ASN A 230 -19.41 2.71 -8.45
C ASN A 230 -18.73 3.51 -7.34
N HIS A 231 -19.29 4.68 -7.01
CA HIS A 231 -18.66 5.60 -6.07
C HIS A 231 -19.69 6.51 -5.39
N VAL A 232 -19.28 7.09 -4.27
CA VAL A 232 -20.00 8.15 -3.54
C VAL A 232 -19.06 9.33 -3.38
N VAL A 233 -19.57 10.54 -3.60
CA VAL A 233 -18.88 11.79 -3.30
C VAL A 233 -19.68 12.55 -2.25
N LEU A 234 -19.03 12.86 -1.14
CA LEU A 234 -19.57 13.67 -0.05
C LEU A 234 -19.01 15.08 -0.12
N ASP A 235 -19.84 16.09 0.13
CA ASP A 235 -19.37 17.41 0.55
C ASP A 235 -19.29 17.44 2.06
N CYS A 236 -18.06 17.53 2.58
CA CYS A 236 -17.73 17.62 3.99
C CYS A 236 -17.04 18.97 4.24
N ASP A 237 -17.84 19.95 4.67
CA ASP A 237 -17.41 21.32 4.97
C ASP A 237 -16.65 22.00 3.81
N GLY A 238 -17.18 21.89 2.59
CA GLY A 238 -16.61 22.51 1.39
C GLY A 238 -15.46 21.73 0.75
N TYR A 239 -15.20 20.50 1.23
CA TYR A 239 -14.27 19.55 0.62
C TYR A 239 -15.03 18.35 0.08
N HIS A 240 -14.67 17.90 -1.12
CA HIS A 240 -15.26 16.71 -1.72
C HIS A 240 -14.45 15.47 -1.32
N VAL A 241 -15.11 14.53 -0.64
CA VAL A 241 -14.54 13.23 -0.25
C VAL A 241 -15.12 12.15 -1.15
N LEU A 242 -14.27 11.50 -1.93
CA LEU A 242 -14.68 10.47 -2.89
C LEU A 242 -14.28 9.08 -2.40
N LEU A 243 -15.25 8.16 -2.37
CA LEU A 243 -15.06 6.74 -2.09
C LEU A 243 -15.44 5.92 -3.34
N ALA A 244 -14.51 5.16 -3.89
CA ALA A 244 -14.62 4.49 -5.19
C ALA A 244 -14.45 2.97 -5.13
N HIS A 245 -14.62 2.33 -6.28
CA HIS A 245 -14.57 0.87 -6.47
C HIS A 245 -15.60 0.11 -5.65
N LEU A 246 -16.76 0.73 -5.41
CA LEU A 246 -17.82 0.16 -4.58
C LEU A 246 -18.51 -1.02 -5.28
N ARG A 247 -19.06 -1.93 -4.47
CA ARG A 247 -19.73 -3.15 -4.94
C ARG A 247 -21.02 -2.80 -5.66
N LYS A 248 -21.30 -3.49 -6.77
CA LYS A 248 -22.53 -3.31 -7.55
C LYS A 248 -23.78 -3.45 -6.67
N GLY A 249 -24.65 -2.45 -6.70
CA GLY A 249 -25.95 -2.45 -6.02
C GLY A 249 -25.84 -2.33 -4.50
N SER A 250 -24.69 -1.89 -3.98
CA SER A 250 -24.45 -1.81 -2.53
C SER A 250 -24.67 -0.42 -1.94
N ILE A 251 -24.75 0.63 -2.75
CA ILE A 251 -24.85 2.01 -2.26
C ILE A 251 -26.24 2.23 -1.63
N ARG A 252 -26.25 2.71 -0.39
CA ARG A 252 -27.44 2.87 0.46
C ARG A 252 -27.94 4.30 0.56
N VAL A 253 -27.20 5.26 0.03
CA VAL A 253 -27.49 6.69 0.10
C VAL A 253 -27.85 7.26 -1.27
N ARG A 254 -28.50 8.43 -1.29
CA ARG A 254 -28.92 9.13 -2.52
C ARG A 254 -28.32 10.51 -2.63
N HIS A 255 -28.25 11.05 -3.85
CA HIS A 255 -27.87 12.44 -4.07
C HIS A 255 -28.76 13.39 -3.25
N GLY A 256 -28.13 14.34 -2.56
CA GLY A 256 -28.77 15.32 -1.67
C GLY A 256 -29.04 14.80 -0.26
N GLU A 257 -28.74 13.54 0.05
CA GLU A 257 -28.94 12.97 1.37
C GLU A 257 -27.87 13.47 2.35
N PRO A 258 -28.26 14.02 3.52
CA PRO A 258 -27.31 14.29 4.59
C PRO A 258 -26.85 12.97 5.23
N VAL A 259 -25.57 12.86 5.53
CA VAL A 259 -24.97 11.69 6.17
C VAL A 259 -24.24 12.10 7.44
N ALA A 260 -24.39 11.31 8.49
CA ALA A 260 -23.58 11.45 9.70
C ALA A 260 -22.26 10.65 9.56
N GLU A 261 -21.20 11.10 10.23
CA GLU A 261 -19.97 10.29 10.35
C GLU A 261 -20.31 8.89 10.90
N GLY A 262 -19.73 7.85 10.29
CA GLY A 262 -19.99 6.46 10.65
C GLY A 262 -21.25 5.84 10.04
N GLN A 263 -22.09 6.61 9.34
CA GLN A 263 -23.25 6.09 8.61
C GLN A 263 -22.81 5.12 7.50
N LEU A 264 -23.52 4.00 7.35
CA LEU A 264 -23.27 3.04 6.27
C LEU A 264 -23.56 3.68 4.90
N LEU A 265 -22.57 3.70 4.03
CA LEU A 265 -22.69 4.19 2.65
C LEU A 265 -22.87 3.07 1.64
N ALA A 266 -22.01 2.05 1.71
CA ALA A 266 -21.91 1.01 0.69
C ALA A 266 -21.09 -0.20 1.18
N GLN A 267 -20.70 -1.07 0.25
CA GLN A 267 -19.72 -2.12 0.46
C GLN A 267 -18.56 -1.97 -0.53
N VAL A 268 -17.35 -2.38 -0.14
CA VAL A 268 -16.19 -2.44 -1.04
C VAL A 268 -16.44 -3.48 -2.13
N GLY A 269 -16.11 -3.13 -3.37
CA GLY A 269 -16.24 -3.98 -4.54
C GLY A 269 -14.96 -4.05 -5.36
N ASN A 270 -15.14 -4.23 -6.67
CA ASN A 270 -14.07 -4.18 -7.67
C ASN A 270 -14.57 -3.57 -9.00
N SER A 271 -15.45 -2.57 -8.91
CA SER A 271 -15.95 -1.87 -10.09
C SER A 271 -14.96 -0.81 -10.58
N GLY A 272 -14.98 -0.50 -11.88
CA GLY A 272 -14.13 0.55 -12.45
C GLY A 272 -12.68 0.11 -12.71
N GLY A 273 -11.74 1.04 -12.57
CA GLY A 273 -10.33 0.90 -12.92
C GLY A 273 -9.46 0.15 -11.90
N ALA A 274 -10.04 -0.76 -11.12
CA ALA A 274 -9.35 -1.50 -10.07
C ALA A 274 -8.83 -2.86 -10.57
N ASP A 275 -7.53 -3.11 -10.40
CA ASP A 275 -6.89 -4.39 -10.75
C ASP A 275 -7.20 -5.52 -9.74
N GLU A 276 -7.58 -5.17 -8.51
CA GLU A 276 -8.02 -6.08 -7.45
C GLU A 276 -8.90 -5.33 -6.45
N SER A 277 -9.74 -6.05 -5.69
CA SER A 277 -10.67 -5.46 -4.73
C SER A 277 -9.91 -4.63 -3.68
N HIS A 278 -10.23 -3.34 -3.58
CA HIS A 278 -9.69 -2.39 -2.60
C HIS A 278 -10.66 -1.22 -2.43
N LEU A 279 -10.52 -0.47 -1.34
CA LEU A 279 -11.20 0.82 -1.19
C LEU A 279 -10.25 1.95 -1.61
N HIS A 280 -10.68 2.75 -2.57
CA HIS A 280 -10.04 4.04 -2.91
C HIS A 280 -10.78 5.16 -2.19
N ILE A 281 -10.05 5.99 -1.45
CA ILE A 281 -10.57 7.23 -0.87
C ILE A 281 -9.63 8.40 -1.17
N HIS A 282 -10.19 9.56 -1.50
CA HIS A 282 -9.41 10.80 -1.58
C HIS A 282 -10.24 12.03 -1.22
N VAL A 283 -9.54 13.14 -0.97
CA VAL A 283 -10.14 14.45 -0.71
C VAL A 283 -9.64 15.44 -1.75
N GLN A 284 -10.54 16.30 -2.21
CA GLN A 284 -10.23 17.36 -3.14
C GLN A 284 -11.07 18.60 -2.84
N ARG A 285 -10.65 19.76 -3.34
CA ARG A 285 -11.52 20.92 -3.49
C ARG A 285 -12.65 20.61 -4.50
N PRO A 286 -13.74 21.38 -4.50
CA PRO A 286 -14.80 21.21 -5.49
C PRO A 286 -14.24 21.14 -6.92
N GLY A 287 -14.57 20.05 -7.61
CA GLY A 287 -14.23 19.83 -9.01
C GLY A 287 -15.39 20.16 -9.94
N THR A 288 -15.29 19.78 -11.20
CA THR A 288 -16.42 19.84 -12.14
C THR A 288 -17.36 18.65 -11.91
N VAL A 289 -18.67 18.88 -12.03
CA VAL A 289 -19.69 17.83 -11.81
C VAL A 289 -19.51 16.65 -12.78
N SER A 290 -19.10 16.92 -14.02
CA SER A 290 -18.86 15.91 -15.05
C SER A 290 -17.55 15.14 -14.89
N GLU A 291 -16.60 15.65 -14.11
CA GLU A 291 -15.30 15.02 -13.86
C GLU A 291 -15.04 14.95 -12.35
N PRO A 292 -15.56 13.93 -11.65
CA PRO A 292 -15.58 13.89 -10.18
C PRO A 292 -14.19 13.91 -9.53
N PHE A 293 -13.11 13.71 -10.29
CA PHE A 293 -11.72 13.67 -9.85
C PHE A 293 -10.94 14.92 -10.26
N SER A 294 -11.58 15.94 -10.83
CA SER A 294 -10.89 17.12 -11.39
C SER A 294 -10.48 18.17 -10.35
N GLY A 295 -10.93 18.02 -9.10
CA GLY A 295 -10.67 18.98 -8.02
C GLY A 295 -9.18 19.11 -7.69
N ALA A 296 -8.79 20.20 -7.03
CA ALA A 296 -7.44 20.32 -6.50
C ALA A 296 -7.28 19.32 -5.32
N PRO A 297 -6.28 18.42 -5.34
CA PRO A 297 -6.14 17.36 -4.34
C PRO A 297 -5.78 17.96 -2.97
N VAL A 298 -6.32 17.36 -1.91
CA VAL A 298 -6.08 17.77 -0.53
C VAL A 298 -5.67 16.56 0.29
N PRO A 299 -4.58 16.63 1.08
CA PRO A 299 -4.20 15.54 1.97
C PRO A 299 -5.24 15.32 3.08
N ALA A 300 -5.47 14.06 3.44
CA ALA A 300 -6.37 13.69 4.54
C ALA A 300 -5.60 13.14 5.74
N LEU A 301 -6.11 13.44 6.95
CA LEU A 301 -5.72 12.78 8.19
C LEU A 301 -6.85 11.88 8.65
N PHE A 302 -6.57 10.59 8.82
CA PHE A 302 -7.53 9.61 9.33
C PHE A 302 -7.35 9.47 10.83
N GLN A 303 -8.30 9.99 11.61
CA GLN A 303 -8.20 10.10 13.08
C GLN A 303 -6.83 10.67 13.53
N GLY A 304 -6.37 11.73 12.85
CA GLY A 304 -5.09 12.39 13.13
C GLY A 304 -3.86 11.74 12.48
N HIS A 305 -4.01 10.60 11.80
CA HIS A 305 -2.89 9.91 11.15
C HIS A 305 -2.81 10.20 9.66
N PHE A 306 -1.62 10.59 9.19
CA PHE A 306 -1.29 10.61 7.77
C PHE A 306 -0.90 9.19 7.33
N LEU A 307 -1.73 8.57 6.50
CA LEU A 307 -1.57 7.17 6.11
C LEU A 307 -0.63 7.04 4.91
N VAL A 308 0.35 6.14 5.03
CA VAL A 308 1.42 5.96 4.04
C VAL A 308 1.55 4.50 3.63
N ARG A 309 1.99 4.24 2.40
CA ARG A 309 2.17 2.86 1.91
C ARG A 309 2.96 1.99 2.89
N GLY A 310 2.51 0.74 3.00
CA GLY A 310 3.13 -0.28 3.83
C GLY A 310 2.82 -0.16 5.32
N GLN A 311 2.02 0.82 5.75
CA GLN A 311 1.46 0.82 7.09
C GLN A 311 0.34 -0.22 7.19
N ALA A 312 0.40 -1.03 8.24
CA ALA A 312 -0.75 -1.80 8.67
C ALA A 312 -1.54 -0.98 9.70
N VAL A 313 -2.84 -0.89 9.50
CA VAL A 313 -3.77 -0.22 10.40
C VAL A 313 -4.79 -1.22 10.93
N SER A 314 -5.22 -1.03 12.17
CA SER A 314 -6.29 -1.82 12.77
C SER A 314 -7.35 -0.91 13.31
N VAL A 315 -8.61 -1.24 13.04
CA VAL A 315 -9.77 -0.58 13.60
C VAL A 315 -10.30 -1.48 14.71
N GLU A 316 -10.31 -0.96 15.93
CA GLU A 316 -10.90 -1.65 17.08
C GLU A 316 -12.43 -1.57 17.01
N ARG A 317 -13.13 -2.40 17.79
CA ARG A 317 -14.61 -2.42 17.79
C ARG A 317 -15.27 -1.11 18.20
N ASP A 318 -14.57 -0.28 18.96
CA ASP A 318 -15.02 1.05 19.35
C ASP A 318 -14.74 2.13 18.28
N GLY A 319 -14.20 1.73 17.12
CA GLY A 319 -13.85 2.64 16.02
C GLY A 319 -12.45 3.26 16.13
N THR A 320 -11.68 2.95 17.17
CA THR A 320 -10.32 3.48 17.34
C THR A 320 -9.39 2.95 16.26
N LEU A 321 -8.75 3.85 15.50
CA LEU A 321 -7.71 3.52 14.54
C LEU A 321 -6.35 3.43 15.24
N ARG A 322 -5.70 2.29 15.10
CA ARG A 322 -4.29 2.11 15.49
C ARG A 322 -3.44 1.97 14.24
N VAL A 323 -2.41 2.79 14.13
CA VAL A 323 -1.45 2.73 13.03
C VAL A 323 -0.15 2.08 13.51
N SER A 324 0.27 1.03 12.82
CA SER A 324 1.58 0.41 13.05
C SER A 324 2.57 0.84 11.95
N HIS A 325 3.75 1.29 12.39
CA HIS A 325 4.80 1.76 11.48
C HIS A 325 5.53 0.63 10.77
N ALA A 326 5.29 -0.61 11.19
CA ALA A 326 5.74 -1.80 10.52
C ALA A 326 4.52 -2.67 10.25
N ALA A 327 4.31 -3.07 8.99
CA ALA A 327 3.36 -4.12 8.64
C ALA A 327 3.69 -5.51 9.27
N LEU A 328 4.72 -5.54 10.14
CA LEU A 328 5.15 -6.61 11.03
C LEU A 328 4.34 -6.72 12.32
N ALA A 329 3.30 -5.90 12.53
CA ALA A 329 2.43 -6.04 13.68
C ALA A 329 1.76 -7.44 13.65
N TRP A 330 2.33 -8.38 14.40
CA TRP A 330 1.75 -9.69 14.66
C TRP A 330 0.38 -9.48 15.30
N PRO A 331 -0.66 -10.26 14.93
CA PRO A 331 -1.95 -10.13 15.58
C PRO A 331 -1.77 -10.29 17.09
N ARG A 332 -2.07 -9.23 17.84
CA ARG A 332 -2.44 -9.43 19.24
C ARG A 332 -3.75 -10.20 19.18
N ARG A 333 -3.74 -11.44 19.67
CA ARG A 333 -4.97 -12.23 19.81
C ARG A 333 -5.99 -11.32 20.50
N THR A 334 -7.06 -10.99 19.80
CA THR A 334 -8.25 -10.51 20.50
C THR A 334 -8.87 -11.75 21.15
N ALA A 335 -9.51 -11.60 22.31
CA ALA A 335 -10.08 -12.71 23.07
C ALA A 335 -11.12 -13.55 22.27
N ALA A 336 -11.55 -13.07 21.09
CA ALA A 336 -12.53 -13.70 20.22
C ALA A 336 -11.96 -14.81 19.30
N ASP A 337 -10.66 -14.81 18.96
CA ASP A 337 -10.07 -15.85 18.09
C ASP A 337 -10.08 -17.25 18.75
N VAL A 338 -10.20 -17.29 20.08
CA VAL A 338 -10.32 -18.52 20.87
C VAL A 338 -11.76 -19.08 20.85
N HIS A 339 -12.77 -18.26 20.55
CA HIS A 339 -14.18 -18.66 20.66
C HIS A 339 -14.82 -19.06 19.32
N ALA A 340 -14.43 -18.44 18.20
CA ALA A 340 -15.00 -18.75 16.89
C ALA A 340 -14.65 -20.15 16.36
N LYS A 341 -13.56 -20.76 16.85
CA LYS A 341 -13.14 -22.12 16.46
C LYS A 341 -13.80 -23.23 17.27
N ARG A 342 -14.49 -22.92 18.38
CA ARG A 342 -15.21 -23.91 19.19
C ARG A 342 -16.65 -24.16 18.75
N THR A 343 -17.26 -23.24 18.01
CA THR A 343 -18.67 -23.36 17.60
C THR A 343 -18.86 -23.93 16.19
N SER A 344 -17.82 -23.97 15.34
CA SER A 344 -17.89 -24.57 14.00
C SER A 344 -17.48 -26.05 13.94
N GLY A 345 -16.96 -26.62 15.04
CA GLY A 345 -16.52 -28.02 15.12
C GLY A 345 -17.50 -28.99 15.79
N ALA A 346 -18.72 -28.55 16.13
CA ALA A 346 -19.72 -29.36 16.86
C ALA A 346 -21.01 -29.65 16.07
N ARG A 347 -20.98 -29.48 14.74
CA ARG A 347 -22.00 -30.02 13.83
C ARG A 347 -21.32 -30.66 12.63
N GLY A 348 -21.07 -31.96 12.76
CA GLY A 348 -20.55 -32.86 11.75
C GLY A 348 -20.70 -34.27 12.28
#